data_AF-A0A966MBS8-F1
#
_entry.id   AF-A0A966MBS8-F1
#
_cell.length_a   1.000
_cell.length_b   1.000
_cell.length_c   1.000
_cell.angle_alpha   90.00
_cell.angle_beta   90.00
_cell.angle_gamma   90.00
#
_symmetry.space_group_name_H-M   'P 1'
#
loop_
_entity.id
_entity.type
_entity.pdbx_description
1 polymer ?
#
loop_
_entity_poly.entity_id
_entity_poly.type
_entity_poly.pdbx_seq_one_letter_code
_entity_poly.pdbx_strand_id
1 'polypeptide(L)'
;MSDAATNNYDPLYSLAHLTLINCSPPELIYIAARAGYDAVSPRFLKMNVPGEFDVLPLSSGQIKATKIALETTGLKVLDIEIARITEDCNPRDFAPAFELGAELGARHMIMSAWTKRRDDRNFIIDVFGETCDLALKYGITIDLEFPSFSRLQTLDEVLDIVRAADRSNGGILIDTLYLHLSRVDLGELLHIPTQFLNFLHISDCLPGIADTSEGMIQLARDARLYPGEGWIDFSGIIERCPPLNYSIELPNQSRISELGFEEHARRCLHHAKKTFGKSRSKRRLIETQAA
;
A
#
# COMPACT_ATOMS: atom_id res chain seq x y z
N MET A 1 30.78 25.27 -1.48
CA MET A 1 29.42 24.98 -1.96
C MET A 1 29.49 23.61 -2.59
N SER A 2 29.31 22.55 -1.80
CA SER A 2 29.34 21.18 -2.28
C SER A 2 28.00 20.87 -2.91
N ASP A 3 28.02 20.47 -4.19
CA ASP A 3 26.87 19.88 -4.87
C ASP A 3 26.32 18.76 -4.02
N ALA A 4 25.12 18.97 -3.47
CA ALA A 4 24.36 17.90 -2.87
C ALA A 4 24.06 16.91 -4.00
N ALA A 5 24.74 15.76 -3.97
CA ALA A 5 24.46 14.66 -4.87
C ALA A 5 22.95 14.39 -4.82
N THR A 6 22.23 14.79 -5.87
CA THR A 6 20.85 14.37 -6.08
C THR A 6 20.91 12.87 -6.25
N ASN A 7 20.67 12.14 -5.16
CA ASN A 7 20.61 10.70 -5.16
C ASN A 7 19.56 10.31 -6.20
N ASN A 8 20.01 9.76 -7.33
CA ASN A 8 19.14 9.47 -8.48
C ASN A 8 18.39 8.16 -8.18
N TYR A 9 17.52 8.23 -7.18
CA TYR A 9 16.63 7.15 -6.80
C TYR A 9 15.58 7.00 -7.90
N ASP A 10 15.59 5.84 -8.56
CA ASP A 10 14.58 5.46 -9.54
C ASP A 10 13.51 4.61 -8.83
N PRO A 11 12.28 5.14 -8.65
CA PRO A 11 11.25 4.45 -7.89
C PRO A 11 10.76 3.21 -8.63
N LEU A 12 10.60 2.10 -7.91
CA LEU A 12 9.90 0.93 -8.44
C LEU A 12 8.40 1.23 -8.50
N TYR A 13 7.74 0.74 -9.55
CA TYR A 13 6.30 0.73 -9.67
C TYR A 13 5.76 -0.69 -9.44
N SER A 14 4.95 -0.86 -8.40
CA SER A 14 4.25 -2.10 -8.06
C SER A 14 2.80 -2.06 -8.51
N LEU A 15 2.27 -3.20 -8.95
CA LEU A 15 0.83 -3.37 -9.21
C LEU A 15 0.15 -3.93 -7.95
N ALA A 16 -0.67 -3.11 -7.29
CA ALA A 16 -1.45 -3.51 -6.13
C ALA A 16 -2.59 -4.46 -6.51
N HIS A 17 -2.92 -5.41 -5.65
CA HIS A 17 -3.90 -6.45 -5.97
C HIS A 17 -5.31 -5.87 -6.15
N LEU A 18 -5.70 -4.86 -5.35
CA LEU A 18 -7.03 -4.25 -5.49
C LEU A 18 -7.27 -3.63 -6.88
N THR A 19 -6.22 -3.18 -7.58
CA THR A 19 -6.34 -2.69 -8.97
C THR A 19 -6.96 -3.74 -9.89
N LEU A 20 -6.65 -5.03 -9.67
CA LEU A 20 -7.16 -6.17 -10.41
C LEU A 20 -7.74 -7.22 -9.45
N ILE A 21 -8.70 -6.82 -8.61
CA ILE A 21 -9.19 -7.60 -7.44
C ILE A 21 -9.61 -9.05 -7.73
N ASN A 22 -9.98 -9.37 -8.97
CA ASN A 22 -10.43 -10.71 -9.38
C ASN A 22 -9.31 -11.57 -9.98
N CYS A 23 -8.07 -11.08 -10.03
CA CYS A 23 -6.92 -11.87 -10.47
C CYS A 23 -6.37 -12.72 -9.33
N SER A 24 -6.03 -13.97 -9.62
CA SER A 24 -5.15 -14.74 -8.74
C SER A 24 -3.75 -14.11 -8.68
N PRO A 25 -2.94 -14.38 -7.62
CA PRO A 25 -1.56 -13.90 -7.55
C PRO A 25 -0.70 -14.21 -8.80
N PRO A 26 -0.71 -15.43 -9.40
CA PRO A 26 0.06 -15.66 -10.63
C PRO A 26 -0.45 -14.85 -11.82
N GLU A 27 -1.76 -14.66 -11.97
CA GLU A 27 -2.31 -13.81 -13.04
C GLU A 27 -1.89 -12.35 -12.87
N LEU A 28 -1.93 -11.83 -11.65
CA LEU A 28 -1.46 -10.49 -11.30
C LEU A 28 0.00 -10.29 -11.75
N ILE A 29 0.87 -11.25 -11.45
CA ILE A 29 2.29 -11.23 -11.84
C ILE A 29 2.46 -11.22 -13.36
N TYR A 30 1.80 -12.13 -14.07
CA TYR A 30 1.94 -12.18 -15.53
C TYR A 30 1.40 -10.91 -16.22
N ILE A 31 0.30 -10.34 -15.71
CA ILE A 31 -0.26 -9.09 -16.21
C ILE A 31 0.69 -7.92 -15.93
N ALA A 32 1.20 -7.81 -14.70
CA ALA A 32 2.16 -6.78 -14.31
C ALA A 32 3.40 -6.79 -15.21
N ALA A 33 3.92 -7.98 -15.51
CA ALA A 33 5.10 -8.14 -16.35
C ALA A 33 4.85 -7.65 -17.79
N ARG A 34 3.71 -8.04 -18.38
CA ARG A 34 3.32 -7.59 -19.74
C ARG A 34 2.94 -6.11 -19.80
N ALA A 35 2.47 -5.54 -18.69
CA ALA A 35 2.18 -4.11 -18.57
C ALA A 35 3.45 -3.25 -18.33
N GLY A 36 4.56 -3.87 -17.90
CA GLY A 36 5.86 -3.20 -17.72
C GLY A 36 6.13 -2.69 -16.31
N TYR A 37 5.49 -3.28 -15.30
CA TYR A 37 5.74 -3.00 -13.88
C TYR A 37 7.10 -3.57 -13.44
N ASP A 38 7.60 -3.07 -12.31
CA ASP A 38 8.84 -3.56 -11.68
C ASP A 38 8.57 -4.58 -10.57
N ALA A 39 7.39 -4.48 -9.95
CA ALA A 39 6.96 -5.33 -8.84
C ALA A 39 5.45 -5.60 -8.84
N VAL A 40 5.02 -6.48 -7.94
CA VAL A 40 3.61 -6.70 -7.57
C VAL A 40 3.42 -6.63 -6.05
N SER A 41 2.19 -6.35 -5.65
CA SER A 41 1.74 -6.42 -4.25
C SER A 41 0.58 -7.43 -4.14
N PRO A 42 0.87 -8.74 -4.09
CA PRO A 42 -0.17 -9.76 -4.06
C PRO A 42 -0.86 -9.80 -2.70
N ARG A 43 -2.16 -10.13 -2.74
CA ARG A 43 -2.94 -10.38 -1.53
C ARG A 43 -2.89 -11.84 -1.13
N PHE A 44 -2.35 -12.09 0.07
CA PHE A 44 -2.33 -13.42 0.67
C PHE A 44 -3.24 -13.55 1.89
N LEU A 45 -3.70 -12.42 2.43
CA LEU A 45 -4.50 -12.34 3.64
C LEU A 45 -5.98 -12.17 3.33
N LYS A 46 -6.81 -12.76 4.20
CA LYS A 46 -8.26 -12.73 4.08
C LYS A 46 -8.87 -11.51 4.77
N MET A 47 -9.82 -10.88 4.08
CA MET A 47 -10.75 -9.90 4.62
C MET A 47 -12.08 -10.55 5.04
N ASN A 48 -12.25 -11.86 4.86
CA ASN A 48 -13.44 -12.62 5.24
C ASN A 48 -14.73 -11.98 4.71
N VAL A 49 -14.70 -11.57 3.43
CA VAL A 49 -15.86 -11.00 2.73
C VAL A 49 -16.45 -12.02 1.74
N PRO A 50 -17.75 -11.94 1.40
CA PRO A 50 -18.33 -12.82 0.41
C PRO A 50 -17.64 -12.71 -0.95
N GLY A 51 -17.38 -13.86 -1.61
CA GLY A 51 -16.79 -13.90 -2.94
C GLY A 51 -15.33 -13.48 -3.03
N GLU A 52 -14.61 -13.47 -1.92
CA GLU A 52 -13.24 -12.93 -1.86
C GLU A 52 -12.22 -13.68 -2.72
N PHE A 53 -12.29 -15.01 -2.74
CA PHE A 53 -11.39 -15.86 -3.51
C PHE A 53 -12.12 -17.10 -4.03
N ASP A 54 -11.93 -17.41 -5.31
CA ASP A 54 -12.31 -18.72 -5.87
C ASP A 54 -11.37 -19.82 -5.36
N VAL A 55 -10.08 -19.50 -5.24
CA VAL A 55 -9.04 -20.40 -4.72
C VAL A 55 -8.17 -19.62 -3.73
N LEU A 56 -7.92 -20.22 -2.55
CA LEU A 56 -7.12 -19.56 -1.52
C LEU A 56 -5.69 -19.26 -2.02
N PRO A 57 -5.21 -18.02 -1.86
CA PRO A 57 -3.86 -17.62 -2.30
C PRO A 57 -2.75 -18.46 -1.65
N LEU A 58 -2.96 -18.90 -0.41
CA LEU A 58 -2.03 -19.73 0.37
C LEU A 58 -2.21 -21.25 0.13
N SER A 59 -3.01 -21.66 -0.86
CA SER A 59 -3.07 -23.08 -1.25
C SER A 59 -1.78 -23.50 -1.96
N SER A 60 -1.36 -24.76 -1.79
CA SER A 60 -0.10 -25.27 -2.37
C SER A 60 0.00 -25.09 -3.89
N GLY A 61 -1.12 -25.23 -4.61
CA GLY A 61 -1.21 -24.98 -6.05
C GLY A 61 -0.96 -23.52 -6.40
N GLN A 62 -1.60 -22.58 -5.70
CA GLN A 62 -1.43 -21.14 -5.92
C GLN A 62 -0.02 -20.68 -5.55
N ILE A 63 0.55 -21.15 -4.44
CA ILE A 63 1.93 -20.85 -4.04
C ILE A 63 2.92 -21.31 -5.13
N LYS A 64 2.79 -22.55 -5.62
CA LYS A 64 3.65 -23.07 -6.69
C LYS A 64 3.53 -22.25 -7.97
N ALA A 65 2.31 -21.93 -8.38
CA ALA A 65 2.06 -21.13 -9.58
C ALA A 65 2.62 -19.69 -9.45
N THR A 66 2.49 -19.09 -8.26
CA THR A 66 3.02 -17.75 -7.95
C THR A 66 4.54 -17.73 -8.06
N LYS A 67 5.23 -18.72 -7.49
CA LYS A 67 6.70 -18.87 -7.61
C LYS A 67 7.15 -18.99 -9.05
N ILE A 68 6.50 -19.86 -9.82
CA ILE A 68 6.79 -20.04 -11.26
C ILE A 68 6.59 -18.72 -12.01
N ALA A 69 5.52 -17.98 -11.73
CA ALA A 69 5.26 -16.70 -12.39
C ALA A 69 6.35 -15.66 -12.08
N LEU A 70 6.80 -15.56 -10.84
CA LEU A 70 7.90 -14.66 -10.45
C LEU A 70 9.22 -15.08 -11.12
N GLU A 71 9.57 -16.36 -11.09
CA GLU A 71 10.76 -16.90 -11.77
C GLU A 71 10.73 -16.65 -13.28
N THR A 72 9.57 -16.82 -13.91
CA THR A 72 9.39 -16.65 -15.36
C THR A 72 9.48 -15.18 -15.78
N THR A 73 8.93 -14.27 -14.97
CA THR A 73 8.82 -12.84 -15.33
C THR A 73 9.98 -12.00 -14.81
N GLY A 74 10.67 -12.44 -13.76
CA GLY A 74 11.69 -11.67 -13.06
C GLY A 74 11.15 -10.50 -12.23
N LEU A 75 9.82 -10.41 -12.03
CA LEU A 75 9.22 -9.38 -11.20
C LEU A 75 9.60 -9.53 -9.73
N LYS A 76 9.67 -8.40 -9.04
CA LYS A 76 9.84 -8.35 -7.58
C LYS A 76 8.49 -8.40 -6.88
N VAL A 77 8.50 -8.69 -5.58
CA VAL A 77 7.36 -8.47 -4.70
C VAL A 77 7.70 -7.28 -3.80
N LEU A 78 6.90 -6.22 -3.84
CA LEU A 78 7.11 -5.05 -2.99
C LEU A 78 6.59 -5.32 -1.58
N ASP A 79 5.30 -5.67 -1.51
CA ASP A 79 4.56 -5.87 -0.26
C ASP A 79 3.50 -6.97 -0.39
N ILE A 80 2.86 -7.34 0.72
CA ILE A 80 1.73 -8.27 0.74
C ILE A 80 0.50 -7.63 1.39
N GLU A 81 -0.67 -7.91 0.84
CA GLU A 81 -1.95 -7.33 1.24
C GLU A 81 -2.88 -8.35 1.93
N ILE A 82 -3.85 -7.94 2.74
CA ILE A 82 -3.77 -6.87 3.74
C ILE A 82 -4.28 -7.46 5.06
N ALA A 83 -3.59 -7.18 6.17
CA ALA A 83 -4.03 -7.57 7.51
C ALA A 83 -5.07 -6.60 8.07
N ARG A 84 -5.94 -7.08 8.96
CA ARG A 84 -6.88 -6.21 9.67
C ARG A 84 -6.78 -6.38 11.17
N ILE A 85 -6.81 -5.26 11.88
CA ILE A 85 -7.09 -5.23 13.31
C ILE A 85 -8.61 -5.22 13.50
N THR A 86 -9.17 -6.36 13.85
CA THR A 86 -10.54 -6.55 14.34
C THR A 86 -10.50 -7.04 15.78
N GLU A 87 -11.63 -7.05 16.48
CA GLU A 87 -11.68 -7.46 17.89
C GLU A 87 -11.24 -8.92 18.13
N ASP A 88 -11.35 -9.76 17.10
CA ASP A 88 -10.94 -11.17 17.08
C ASP A 88 -9.58 -11.40 16.40
N CYS A 89 -8.86 -10.33 16.02
CA CYS A 89 -7.57 -10.44 15.35
C CYS A 89 -6.52 -11.10 16.27
N ASN A 90 -5.89 -12.15 15.77
CA ASN A 90 -4.73 -12.78 16.38
C ASN A 90 -3.51 -12.61 15.46
N PRO A 91 -2.52 -11.77 15.83
CA PRO A 91 -1.31 -11.54 15.03
C PRO A 91 -0.55 -12.79 14.59
N ARG A 92 -0.65 -13.90 15.35
CA ARG A 92 0.01 -15.17 15.02
C ARG A 92 -0.54 -15.81 13.74
N ASP A 93 -1.78 -15.49 13.37
CA ASP A 93 -2.43 -16.06 12.19
C ASP A 93 -1.84 -15.49 10.89
N PHE A 94 -1.06 -14.40 10.97
CA PHE A 94 -0.35 -13.81 9.84
C PHE A 94 0.98 -14.51 9.51
N ALA A 95 1.47 -15.41 10.37
CA ALA A 95 2.76 -16.09 10.18
C ALA A 95 2.92 -16.78 8.81
N PRO A 96 1.92 -17.50 8.26
CA PRO A 96 2.04 -18.09 6.93
C PRO A 96 2.21 -17.06 5.81
N ALA A 97 1.59 -15.88 5.95
CA ALA A 97 1.74 -14.80 4.99
C ALA A 97 3.12 -14.14 5.09
N PHE A 98 3.66 -13.98 6.31
CA PHE A 98 5.05 -13.51 6.50
C PHE A 98 6.08 -14.46 5.90
N GLU A 99 5.92 -15.76 6.16
CA GLU A 99 6.84 -16.79 5.65
C GLU A 99 6.85 -16.80 4.12
N LEU A 100 5.67 -16.86 3.50
CA LEU A 100 5.57 -16.82 2.05
C LEU A 100 6.05 -15.48 1.49
N GLY A 101 5.62 -14.34 2.07
CA GLY A 101 6.04 -13.02 1.64
C GLY A 101 7.56 -12.87 1.63
N ALA A 102 8.23 -13.28 2.71
CA ALA A 102 9.68 -13.25 2.80
C ALA A 102 10.35 -14.21 1.81
N GLU A 103 9.82 -15.41 1.63
CA GLU A 103 10.30 -16.36 0.62
C GLU A 103 10.22 -15.79 -0.81
N LEU A 104 9.14 -15.07 -1.12
CA LEU A 104 8.94 -14.42 -2.42
C LEU A 104 9.68 -13.08 -2.55
N GLY A 105 10.35 -12.62 -1.49
CA GLY A 105 11.15 -11.41 -1.49
C GLY A 105 10.41 -10.11 -1.17
N ALA A 106 9.17 -10.18 -0.64
CA ALA A 106 8.47 -9.02 -0.11
C ALA A 106 9.26 -8.35 1.03
N ARG A 107 9.04 -7.05 1.23
CA ARG A 107 9.67 -6.27 2.31
C ARG A 107 8.68 -5.61 3.25
N HIS A 108 7.43 -5.50 2.82
CA HIS A 108 6.40 -4.79 3.56
C HIS A 108 5.11 -5.63 3.62
N MET A 109 4.29 -5.40 4.64
CA MET A 109 2.93 -5.88 4.71
C MET A 109 2.04 -4.73 5.17
N ILE A 110 0.89 -4.58 4.52
CA ILE A 110 -0.07 -3.55 4.88
C ILE A 110 -1.02 -4.09 5.95
N MET A 111 -1.40 -3.20 6.86
CA MET A 111 -2.39 -3.48 7.90
C MET A 111 -3.32 -2.28 8.07
N SER A 112 -4.59 -2.50 8.38
CA SER A 112 -5.55 -1.42 8.69
C SER A 112 -6.45 -1.78 9.87
N ALA A 113 -6.93 -0.78 10.61
CA ALA A 113 -7.77 -0.99 11.79
C ALA A 113 -9.27 -0.88 11.49
N TRP A 114 -10.05 -1.85 11.97
CA TRP A 114 -11.47 -2.02 11.66
C TRP A 114 -12.33 -2.36 12.90
N THR A 115 -11.80 -2.13 14.09
CA THR A 115 -12.55 -2.24 15.34
C THR A 115 -13.71 -1.26 15.38
N LYS A 116 -14.80 -1.65 16.06
CA LYS A 116 -16.06 -0.89 16.11
C LYS A 116 -16.10 0.12 17.26
N ARG A 117 -15.18 0.02 18.20
CA ARG A 117 -15.10 0.87 19.39
C ARG A 117 -14.22 2.09 19.13
N ARG A 118 -14.26 3.09 20.01
CA ARG A 118 -13.38 4.28 19.95
C ARG A 118 -12.44 4.38 21.15
N ASP A 119 -12.64 3.57 22.18
CA ASP A 119 -11.82 3.48 23.39
C ASP A 119 -10.81 2.31 23.33
N ASP A 120 -10.38 1.97 22.12
CA ASP A 120 -9.59 0.79 21.76
C ASP A 120 -8.14 1.11 21.36
N ARG A 121 -7.69 2.34 21.60
CA ARG A 121 -6.34 2.81 21.26
C ARG A 121 -5.24 1.82 21.71
N ASN A 122 -5.26 1.42 22.99
CA ASN A 122 -4.24 0.51 23.52
C ASN A 122 -4.31 -0.89 22.89
N PHE A 123 -5.52 -1.38 22.58
CA PHE A 123 -5.68 -2.64 21.87
C PHE A 123 -5.05 -2.58 20.46
N ILE A 124 -5.29 -1.49 19.73
CA ILE A 124 -4.70 -1.30 18.40
C ILE A 124 -3.16 -1.24 18.49
N ILE A 125 -2.62 -0.54 19.49
CA ILE A 125 -1.17 -0.48 19.76
C ILE A 125 -0.61 -1.89 20.03
N ASP A 126 -1.25 -2.66 20.91
CA ASP A 126 -0.79 -4.00 21.29
C ASP A 126 -0.82 -4.96 20.09
N VAL A 127 -1.90 -4.97 19.31
CA VAL A 127 -2.04 -5.84 18.13
C VAL A 127 -1.06 -5.43 17.03
N PHE A 128 -0.91 -4.13 16.76
CA PHE A 128 0.04 -3.64 15.76
C PHE A 128 1.50 -3.94 16.19
N GLY A 129 1.83 -3.70 17.46
CA GLY A 129 3.15 -3.96 18.04
C GLY A 129 3.51 -5.44 18.02
N GLU A 130 2.60 -6.33 18.44
CA GLU A 130 2.81 -7.78 18.36
C GLU A 130 2.98 -8.26 16.91
N THR A 131 2.22 -7.68 15.98
CA THR A 131 2.36 -7.97 14.54
C THR A 131 3.74 -7.57 14.03
N CYS A 132 4.22 -6.38 14.41
CA CYS A 132 5.58 -5.91 14.08
C CYS A 132 6.65 -6.86 14.63
N ASP A 133 6.54 -7.29 15.90
CA ASP A 133 7.48 -8.19 16.56
C ASP A 133 7.56 -9.57 15.87
N LEU A 134 6.43 -10.07 15.38
CA LEU A 134 6.37 -11.31 14.61
C LEU A 134 6.99 -11.14 13.21
N ALA A 135 6.63 -10.06 12.50
CA ALA A 135 7.10 -9.78 11.14
C ALA A 135 8.60 -9.48 11.07
N LEU A 136 9.19 -8.93 12.13
CA LEU A 136 10.61 -8.59 12.19
C LEU A 136 11.51 -9.80 11.94
N LYS A 137 11.09 -10.99 12.36
CA LYS A 137 11.81 -12.27 12.15
C LYS A 137 11.94 -12.65 10.68
N TYR A 138 11.05 -12.11 9.85
CA TYR A 138 10.98 -12.35 8.40
C TYR A 138 11.56 -11.17 7.60
N GLY A 139 12.06 -10.13 8.28
CA GLY A 139 12.55 -8.91 7.62
C GLY A 139 11.45 -8.09 6.94
N ILE A 140 10.21 -8.18 7.44
CA ILE A 140 9.04 -7.49 6.91
C ILE A 140 8.67 -6.30 7.81
N THR A 141 8.42 -5.13 7.21
CA THR A 141 7.80 -3.99 7.90
C THR A 141 6.28 -4.11 7.90
N ILE A 142 5.63 -3.50 8.90
CA ILE A 142 4.17 -3.39 8.94
C ILE A 142 3.80 -1.93 8.75
N ASP A 143 3.13 -1.64 7.65
CA ASP A 143 2.72 -0.30 7.27
C ASP A 143 1.23 -0.12 7.57
N LEU A 144 0.93 0.67 8.60
CA LEU A 144 -0.44 0.91 9.06
C LEU A 144 -1.11 1.94 8.16
N GLU A 145 -2.20 1.53 7.52
CA GLU A 145 -3.03 2.34 6.64
C GLU A 145 -4.27 2.85 7.39
N PHE A 146 -4.74 4.05 7.01
CA PHE A 146 -5.90 4.74 7.59
C PHE A 146 -6.97 5.06 6.53
N PRO A 147 -7.69 4.06 5.99
CA PRO A 147 -8.84 4.35 5.14
C PRO A 147 -9.84 5.25 5.85
N SER A 148 -10.36 6.28 5.18
CA SER A 148 -11.21 7.33 5.80
C SER A 148 -12.53 6.80 6.39
N PHE A 149 -12.91 5.57 6.06
CA PHE A 149 -14.08 4.85 6.59
C PHE A 149 -13.71 3.66 7.50
N SER A 150 -12.45 3.58 7.92
CA SER A 150 -11.96 2.59 8.89
C SER A 150 -11.99 3.13 10.32
N ARG A 151 -11.38 2.41 11.27
CA ARG A 151 -11.24 2.87 12.66
C ARG A 151 -10.32 4.08 12.77
N LEU A 152 -9.20 4.09 12.04
CA LEU A 152 -8.26 5.21 12.03
C LEU A 152 -8.54 6.02 10.77
N GLN A 153 -8.93 7.28 10.94
CA GLN A 153 -9.46 8.11 9.86
C GLN A 153 -8.62 9.35 9.60
N THR A 154 -7.59 9.59 10.40
CA THR A 154 -6.72 10.76 10.30
C THR A 154 -5.26 10.37 10.38
N LEU A 155 -4.40 11.22 9.81
CA LEU A 155 -2.96 11.02 9.88
C LEU A 155 -2.43 11.06 11.33
N ASP A 156 -3.00 11.92 12.17
CA ASP A 156 -2.65 12.00 13.59
C ASP A 156 -2.97 10.72 14.36
N GLU A 157 -4.15 10.11 14.12
CA GLU A 157 -4.53 8.85 14.76
C GLU A 157 -3.55 7.73 14.41
N VAL A 158 -3.21 7.55 13.13
CA VAL A 158 -2.27 6.50 12.72
C VAL A 158 -0.85 6.77 13.23
N LEU A 159 -0.41 8.03 13.22
CA LEU A 159 0.91 8.43 13.72
C LEU A 159 1.04 8.20 15.23
N ASP A 160 -0.02 8.45 16.00
CA ASP A 160 -0.07 8.16 17.42
C ASP A 160 0.11 6.65 17.70
N ILE A 161 -0.62 5.80 16.98
CA ILE A 161 -0.50 4.33 17.13
C ILE A 161 0.92 3.86 16.80
N VAL A 162 1.47 4.25 15.64
CA VAL A 162 2.79 3.80 15.19
C VAL A 162 3.89 4.27 16.16
N ARG A 163 3.82 5.52 16.64
CA ARG A 163 4.77 6.03 17.65
C ARG A 163 4.65 5.31 18.98
N ALA A 164 3.42 5.07 19.45
CA ALA A 164 3.19 4.46 20.75
C ALA A 164 3.56 2.96 20.77
N ALA A 165 3.43 2.27 19.64
CA ALA A 165 3.90 0.90 19.49
C ALA A 165 5.43 0.79 19.53
N ASP A 166 6.16 1.84 19.13
CA ASP A 166 7.62 1.95 19.25
C ASP A 166 8.36 0.71 18.72
N ARG A 167 8.09 0.34 17.46
CA ARG A 167 8.76 -0.76 16.76
C ARG A 167 9.52 -0.25 15.56
N SER A 168 10.76 -0.74 15.40
CA SER A 168 11.69 -0.28 14.36
C SER A 168 11.24 -0.62 12.94
N ASN A 169 10.36 -1.62 12.78
CA ASN A 169 9.76 -2.03 11.51
C ASN A 169 8.28 -1.63 11.38
N GLY A 170 7.79 -0.74 12.25
CA GLY A 170 6.45 -0.15 12.14
C GLY A 170 6.48 1.12 11.29
N GLY A 171 5.55 1.22 10.34
CA GLY A 171 5.42 2.35 9.42
C GLY A 171 3.97 2.76 9.20
N ILE A 172 3.79 3.76 8.34
CA ILE A 172 2.50 4.31 7.91
C ILE A 172 2.44 4.16 6.40
N LEU A 173 1.39 3.52 5.90
CA LEU A 173 1.07 3.56 4.48
C LEU A 173 0.27 4.82 4.18
N ILE A 174 0.81 5.64 3.29
CA ILE A 174 0.09 6.79 2.73
C ILE A 174 -0.55 6.38 1.41
N ASP A 175 -1.88 6.33 1.39
CA ASP A 175 -2.66 6.28 0.15
C ASP A 175 -3.11 7.70 -0.23
N THR A 176 -2.74 8.10 -1.44
CA THR A 176 -3.13 9.38 -2.05
C THR A 176 -4.64 9.64 -2.01
N LEU A 177 -5.50 8.63 -2.18
CA LEU A 177 -6.94 8.77 -2.09
C LEU A 177 -7.35 9.13 -0.66
N TYR A 178 -6.84 8.40 0.35
CA TYR A 178 -7.23 8.62 1.74
C TYR A 178 -6.65 9.91 2.32
N LEU A 179 -5.53 10.42 1.81
CA LEU A 179 -5.10 11.79 2.14
C LEU A 179 -6.17 12.83 1.77
N HIS A 180 -6.71 12.71 0.55
CA HIS A 180 -7.76 13.63 0.07
C HIS A 180 -9.07 13.43 0.82
N LEU A 181 -9.55 12.19 0.93
CA LEU A 181 -10.81 11.90 1.63
C LEU A 181 -10.78 12.28 3.11
N SER A 182 -9.61 12.19 3.76
CA SER A 182 -9.40 12.61 5.15
C SER A 182 -9.04 14.08 5.31
N ARG A 183 -8.96 14.84 4.20
CA ARG A 183 -8.65 16.29 4.18
C ARG A 183 -7.32 16.64 4.84
N VAL A 184 -6.33 15.77 4.73
CA VAL A 184 -5.00 15.98 5.33
C VAL A 184 -4.33 17.21 4.70
N ASP A 185 -3.82 18.12 5.51
CA ASP A 185 -2.93 19.16 5.01
C ASP A 185 -1.61 18.50 4.63
N LEU A 186 -1.17 18.63 3.37
CA LEU A 186 0.08 18.03 2.90
C LEU A 186 1.29 18.46 3.74
N GLY A 187 1.24 19.62 4.41
CA GLY A 187 2.25 20.04 5.39
C GLY A 187 2.47 19.05 6.54
N GLU A 188 1.42 18.32 6.95
CA GLU A 188 1.48 17.32 8.02
C GLU A 188 2.41 16.14 7.67
N LEU A 189 2.61 15.84 6.38
CA LEU A 189 3.55 14.80 5.93
C LEU A 189 4.99 15.06 6.41
N LEU A 190 5.36 16.32 6.64
CA LEU A 190 6.67 16.70 7.16
C LEU A 190 6.86 16.33 8.64
N HIS A 191 5.76 16.09 9.39
CA HIS A 191 5.79 15.70 10.80
C HIS A 191 5.99 14.18 11.00
N ILE A 192 5.73 13.38 9.96
CA ILE A 192 5.95 11.92 9.98
C ILE A 192 7.46 11.65 9.88
N PRO A 193 8.12 10.98 10.83
CA PRO A 193 9.52 10.57 10.68
C PRO A 193 9.74 9.79 9.38
N THR A 194 10.83 10.08 8.64
CA THR A 194 11.04 9.49 7.30
C THR A 194 11.12 7.97 7.32
N GLN A 195 11.62 7.37 8.41
CA GLN A 195 11.70 5.92 8.58
C GLN A 195 10.35 5.22 8.71
N PHE A 196 9.26 5.96 8.96
CA PHE A 196 7.91 5.39 8.98
C PHE A 196 7.27 5.34 7.59
N LEU A 197 7.93 5.87 6.55
CA LEU A 197 7.40 5.89 5.19
C LEU A 197 8.23 4.94 4.33
N ASN A 198 7.63 3.83 3.91
CA ASN A 198 8.30 2.78 3.13
C ASN A 198 7.94 2.82 1.63
N PHE A 199 6.68 3.12 1.32
CA PHE A 199 6.15 3.28 -0.05
C PHE A 199 4.82 4.05 -0.02
N LEU A 200 4.26 4.36 -1.20
CA LEU A 200 2.94 5.01 -1.33
C LEU A 200 1.96 4.13 -2.10
N HIS A 201 0.68 4.23 -1.74
CA HIS A 201 -0.43 3.84 -2.60
C HIS A 201 -0.85 5.03 -3.46
N ILE A 202 -0.89 4.81 -4.78
CA ILE A 202 -1.10 5.88 -5.75
C ILE A 202 -2.32 5.62 -6.64
N SER A 203 -3.22 6.59 -6.63
CA SER A 203 -4.33 6.74 -7.55
C SER A 203 -4.78 8.19 -7.56
N ASP A 204 -5.70 8.52 -8.45
CA ASP A 204 -6.33 9.83 -8.49
C ASP A 204 -7.83 9.70 -8.22
N CYS A 205 -8.53 10.82 -8.06
CA CYS A 205 -9.97 10.85 -7.87
C CYS A 205 -10.58 12.16 -8.39
N LEU A 206 -11.89 12.14 -8.63
CA LEU A 206 -12.62 13.37 -8.97
C LEU A 206 -12.56 14.38 -7.80
N PRO A 207 -12.66 15.69 -8.10
CA PRO A 207 -12.79 16.69 -7.04
C PRO A 207 -14.04 16.45 -6.20
N GLY A 208 -13.96 16.80 -4.91
CA GLY A 208 -15.02 16.57 -3.95
C GLY A 208 -14.76 15.34 -3.07
N ILE A 209 -15.55 15.22 -2.01
CA ILE A 209 -15.49 14.12 -1.04
C ILE A 209 -16.93 13.70 -0.81
N ALA A 210 -17.21 12.39 -0.88
CA ALA A 210 -18.55 11.89 -0.63
C ALA A 210 -18.98 12.17 0.82
N ASP A 211 -20.22 12.60 1.01
CA ASP A 211 -20.77 12.91 2.34
C ASP A 211 -21.14 11.66 3.15
N THR A 212 -21.11 10.47 2.54
CA THR A 212 -21.49 9.20 3.17
C THR A 212 -20.36 8.18 3.11
N SER A 213 -20.32 7.28 4.09
CA SER A 213 -19.39 6.15 4.13
C SER A 213 -19.54 5.26 2.90
N GLU A 214 -20.77 5.01 2.46
CA GLU A 214 -21.06 4.19 1.29
C GLU A 214 -20.47 4.82 0.01
N GLY A 215 -20.59 6.14 -0.14
CA GLY A 215 -20.01 6.86 -1.28
C GLY A 215 -18.48 6.84 -1.26
N MET A 216 -17.86 6.98 -0.08
CA MET A 216 -16.40 6.85 0.05
C MET A 216 -15.92 5.44 -0.27
N ILE A 217 -16.65 4.41 0.18
CA ILE A 217 -16.34 3.00 -0.11
C ILE A 217 -16.46 2.73 -1.60
N GLN A 218 -17.54 3.18 -2.25
CA GLN A 218 -17.72 3.02 -3.70
C GLN A 218 -16.57 3.67 -4.47
N LEU A 219 -16.17 4.90 -4.11
CA LEU A 219 -15.04 5.57 -4.75
C LEU A 219 -13.75 4.78 -4.59
N ALA A 220 -13.44 4.37 -3.35
CA ALA A 220 -12.22 3.65 -3.02
C ALA A 220 -12.11 2.27 -3.68
N ARG A 221 -13.25 1.63 -3.97
CA ARG A 221 -13.30 0.25 -4.48
C ARG A 221 -13.63 0.14 -5.96
N ASP A 222 -14.23 1.15 -6.59
CA ASP A 222 -14.79 0.99 -7.94
C ASP A 222 -14.50 2.16 -8.89
N ALA A 223 -14.04 3.31 -8.40
CA ALA A 223 -14.03 4.54 -9.20
C ALA A 223 -12.77 5.41 -9.03
N ARG A 224 -11.63 4.81 -8.68
CA ARG A 224 -10.35 5.55 -8.70
C ARG A 224 -9.96 5.91 -10.14
N LEU A 225 -9.25 7.03 -10.30
CA LEU A 225 -8.83 7.57 -11.59
C LEU A 225 -7.32 7.41 -11.82
N TYR A 226 -6.88 7.51 -13.08
CA TYR A 226 -5.46 7.49 -13.39
C TYR A 226 -4.80 8.78 -12.90
N PRO A 227 -3.56 8.71 -12.36
CA PRO A 227 -2.81 9.91 -12.00
C PRO A 227 -2.81 10.95 -13.14
N GLY A 228 -3.23 12.17 -12.80
CA GLY A 228 -3.31 13.31 -13.72
C GLY A 228 -4.65 13.49 -14.41
N GLU A 229 -5.64 12.65 -14.12
CA GLU A 229 -7.04 12.82 -14.59
C GLU A 229 -7.94 13.47 -13.53
N GLY A 230 -7.46 13.60 -12.29
CA GLY A 230 -8.27 14.01 -11.17
C GLY A 230 -7.71 15.23 -10.43
N TRP A 231 -7.79 15.16 -9.11
CA TRP A 231 -7.63 16.29 -8.19
C TRP A 231 -6.39 16.19 -7.30
N ILE A 232 -5.74 15.02 -7.21
CA ILE A 232 -4.64 14.81 -6.25
C ILE A 232 -3.39 15.62 -6.62
N ASP A 233 -2.87 16.40 -5.65
CA ASP A 233 -1.58 17.10 -5.78
C ASP A 233 -0.39 16.15 -5.53
N PHE A 234 -0.06 15.34 -6.53
CA PHE A 234 1.06 14.41 -6.45
C PHE A 234 2.42 15.09 -6.28
N SER A 235 2.63 16.27 -6.88
CA SER A 235 3.88 17.02 -6.69
C SER A 235 4.01 17.46 -5.23
N GLY A 236 2.95 17.99 -4.63
CA GLY A 236 2.92 18.38 -3.23
C GLY A 236 3.19 17.22 -2.28
N ILE A 237 2.64 16.03 -2.57
CA ILE A 237 2.87 14.81 -1.78
C ILE A 237 4.32 14.32 -1.94
N ILE A 238 4.77 14.06 -3.17
CA ILE A 238 6.08 13.47 -3.47
C ILE A 238 7.22 14.33 -2.95
N GLU A 239 7.12 15.66 -3.05
CA GLU A 239 8.16 16.58 -2.58
C GLU A 239 8.34 16.54 -1.04
N ARG A 240 7.30 16.13 -0.29
CA ARG A 240 7.30 16.09 1.18
C ARG A 240 7.54 14.69 1.75
N CYS A 241 7.45 13.65 0.94
CA CYS A 241 7.89 12.30 1.29
C CYS A 241 9.41 12.15 1.09
N PRO A 242 10.08 11.19 1.75
CA PRO A 242 11.41 10.75 1.30
C PRO A 242 11.35 10.11 -0.11
N PRO A 243 12.47 9.74 -0.73
CA PRO A 243 12.43 8.89 -1.93
C PRO A 243 11.75 7.55 -1.61
N LEU A 244 10.69 7.20 -2.35
CA LEU A 244 9.80 6.05 -2.07
C LEU A 244 9.45 5.29 -3.35
N ASN A 245 9.17 4.00 -3.20
CA ASN A 245 8.52 3.20 -4.24
C ASN A 245 7.03 3.54 -4.32
N TYR A 246 6.39 3.19 -5.44
CA TYR A 246 4.98 3.45 -5.66
C TYR A 246 4.21 2.16 -5.97
N SER A 247 3.23 1.82 -5.14
CA SER A 247 2.26 0.77 -5.43
C SER A 247 0.98 1.38 -6.00
N ILE A 248 0.60 0.98 -7.20
CA ILE A 248 -0.59 1.47 -7.89
C ILE A 248 -1.80 0.68 -7.38
N GLU A 249 -2.55 1.30 -6.47
CA GLU A 249 -3.86 0.82 -5.98
C GLU A 249 -4.98 1.64 -6.61
N LEU A 250 -5.54 1.13 -7.71
CA LEU A 250 -6.42 1.88 -8.60
C LEU A 250 -7.53 0.99 -9.16
N PRO A 251 -8.47 0.54 -8.32
CA PRO A 251 -9.65 -0.14 -8.84
C PRO A 251 -10.54 0.82 -9.62
N ASN A 252 -10.94 0.40 -10.82
CA ASN A 252 -11.95 1.09 -11.61
C ASN A 252 -12.80 0.10 -12.42
N GLN A 253 -14.00 -0.21 -11.94
CA GLN A 253 -14.81 -1.29 -12.51
C GLN A 253 -15.25 -1.01 -13.95
N SER A 254 -15.56 0.26 -14.26
CA SER A 254 -15.95 0.67 -15.62
C SER A 254 -14.81 0.45 -16.60
N ARG A 255 -13.59 0.85 -16.24
CA ARG A 255 -12.40 0.70 -17.09
C ARG A 255 -11.99 -0.75 -17.25
N ILE A 256 -12.12 -1.55 -16.20
CA ILE A 256 -11.85 -2.99 -16.27
C ILE A 256 -12.84 -3.66 -17.23
N SER A 257 -14.11 -3.29 -17.19
CA SER A 257 -15.14 -3.84 -18.07
C SER A 257 -14.96 -3.44 -19.53
N GLU A 258 -14.43 -2.23 -19.79
CA GLU A 258 -14.18 -1.72 -21.14
C GLU A 258 -12.84 -2.22 -21.73
N LEU A 259 -11.77 -2.20 -20.94
CA LEU A 259 -10.38 -2.39 -21.40
C LEU A 259 -9.85 -3.80 -21.10
N GLY A 260 -10.45 -4.49 -20.13
CA GLY A 260 -9.88 -5.69 -19.52
C GLY A 260 -8.70 -5.37 -18.58
N PHE A 261 -8.22 -6.40 -17.87
CA PHE A 261 -7.21 -6.26 -16.82
C PHE A 261 -5.88 -5.70 -17.32
N GLU A 262 -5.37 -6.23 -18.42
CA GLU A 262 -4.02 -5.90 -18.87
C GLU A 262 -3.89 -4.48 -19.40
N GLU A 263 -4.82 -4.03 -20.23
CA GLU A 263 -4.81 -2.66 -20.74
C GLU A 263 -5.10 -1.65 -19.62
N HIS A 264 -5.98 -2.00 -18.68
CA HIS A 264 -6.19 -1.17 -17.49
C HIS A 264 -4.88 -0.98 -16.71
N ALA A 265 -4.18 -2.07 -16.35
CA ALA A 265 -2.91 -2.02 -15.62
C ALA A 265 -1.84 -1.22 -16.37
N ARG A 266 -1.70 -1.43 -17.70
CA ARG A 266 -0.76 -0.68 -18.54
C ARG A 266 -1.03 0.82 -18.50
N ARG A 267 -2.30 1.24 -18.55
CA ARG A 267 -2.67 2.65 -18.46
C ARG A 267 -2.39 3.24 -17.08
N CYS A 268 -2.66 2.50 -16.00
CA CYS A 268 -2.33 2.96 -14.66
C CYS A 268 -0.83 3.31 -14.57
N LEU A 269 0.04 2.39 -15.02
CA LEU A 269 1.49 2.60 -15.02
C LEU A 269 1.91 3.78 -15.92
N HIS A 270 1.37 3.86 -17.13
CA HIS A 270 1.69 4.93 -18.08
C HIS A 270 1.37 6.31 -17.49
N HIS A 271 0.18 6.47 -16.92
CA HIS A 271 -0.26 7.71 -16.30
C HIS A 271 0.55 8.06 -15.05
N ALA A 272 0.86 7.07 -14.20
CA ALA A 272 1.73 7.25 -13.05
C ALA A 272 3.12 7.78 -13.45
N LYS A 273 3.79 7.10 -14.39
CA LYS A 273 5.12 7.52 -14.89
C LYS A 273 5.08 8.90 -15.57
N LYS A 274 4.03 9.19 -16.34
CA LYS A 274 3.83 10.48 -17.00
C LYS A 274 3.64 11.62 -16.00
N THR A 275 2.88 11.40 -14.93
CA THR A 275 2.53 12.42 -13.94
C THR A 275 3.68 12.69 -12.98
N PHE A 276 4.40 11.67 -12.51
CA PHE A 276 5.44 11.84 -11.49
C PHE A 276 6.83 12.11 -12.04
N GLY A 277 7.05 11.91 -13.34
CA GLY A 277 8.40 11.78 -13.94
C GLY A 277 9.41 12.88 -13.58
N LYS A 278 8.96 14.08 -13.18
CA LYS A 278 9.83 15.19 -12.73
C LYS A 278 9.79 15.45 -11.21
N SER A 279 8.75 15.03 -10.52
CA SER A 279 8.61 15.23 -9.08
C SER A 279 9.61 14.32 -8.36
N ARG A 280 10.34 14.89 -7.39
CA ARG A 280 11.30 14.17 -6.55
C ARG A 280 11.16 14.66 -5.13
N SER A 281 11.53 13.81 -4.18
CA SER A 281 11.62 14.19 -2.77
C SER A 281 12.49 15.45 -2.63
N LYS A 282 11.95 16.46 -1.93
CA LYS A 282 12.71 17.63 -1.47
C LYS A 282 13.00 17.54 0.03
N ARG A 283 12.60 16.45 0.67
CA ARG A 283 12.83 16.21 2.09
C ARG A 283 14.27 15.81 2.32
N ARG A 284 14.97 16.53 3.19
CA ARG A 284 16.34 16.15 3.57
C ARG A 284 16.29 14.82 4.31
N LEU A 285 17.02 13.83 3.81
CA LEU A 285 17.31 12.62 4.57
C LEU A 285 18.25 13.04 5.69
N ILE A 286 17.82 12.87 6.93
CA ILE A 286 18.73 13.02 8.07
C ILE A 286 19.52 11.72 8.09
N GLU A 287 20.82 11.78 7.79
CA GLU A 287 21.72 10.65 8.01
C GLU A 287 21.70 10.35 9.52
N THR A 288 21.05 9.25 9.89
CA THR A 288 21.17 8.72 11.25
C THR A 288 22.63 8.31 11.39
N GLN A 289 23.43 9.11 12.11
CA GLN A 289 24.75 8.69 12.55
C GLN A 289 24.55 7.43 13.39
N ALA A 290 24.97 6.29 12.84
CA ALA A 290 25.07 5.05 13.60
C ALA A 290 26.03 5.31 14.78
N ALA A 291 25.51 5.20 16.00
CA ALA A 291 26.30 5.11 17.22
C ALA A 291 26.52 3.64 17.56
#